data_AF-A0AAN4S8L9-F1
#
_entry.id   AF-A0AAN4S8L9-F1
#
_cell.length_a   1.000
_cell.length_b   1.000
_cell.length_c   1.000
_cell.angle_alpha   90.00
_cell.angle_beta   90.00
_cell.angle_gamma   90.00
#
_symmetry.space_group_name_H-M   'P 1'
#
loop_
_entity.id
_entity.type
_entity.pdbx_description
1 polymer ?
#
loop_
_entity_poly.entity_id
_entity_poly.type
_entity_poly.pdbx_seq_one_letter_code
_entity_poly.pdbx_strand_id
1 'polypeptide(L)'
;MNIFAELCCFSTPKNLFFNKRLPNYLAPDFNRMIIDLKNLGWTLEKIAYVLPISGASSVREWICGSVMKYDNGAAFVELWMHLTNKTEKEIPRINRYLIA
;
A
#
# COMPACT_ATOMS: atom_id res chain seq x y z
N MET A 1 18.47 -4.05 39.33
CA MET A 1 17.83 -3.25 38.28
C MET A 1 16.82 -4.14 37.58
N ASN A 2 15.55 -3.72 37.56
CA ASN A 2 14.45 -4.48 36.98
C ASN A 2 14.38 -4.17 35.48
N ILE A 3 14.65 -5.15 34.62
CA ILE A 3 14.59 -5.01 33.14
C ILE A 3 13.25 -4.41 32.69
N PHE A 4 12.15 -4.67 33.40
CA PHE A 4 10.85 -4.07 33.09
C PHE A 4 10.81 -2.56 33.29
N ALA A 5 11.60 -2.01 34.22
CA ALA A 5 11.65 -0.57 34.46
C ALA A 5 12.36 0.16 33.30
N GLU A 6 13.39 -0.45 32.71
CA GLU A 6 14.13 0.14 31.58
C GLU A 6 13.31 0.18 30.28
N LEU A 7 12.46 -0.81 30.04
CA LEU A 7 11.52 -0.81 28.90
C LEU A 7 10.44 0.29 29.04
N CYS A 8 10.12 0.72 30.26
CA CYS A 8 9.19 1.81 30.52
C CYS A 8 9.84 3.20 30.52
N CYS A 9 11.17 3.30 30.43
CA CYS A 9 11.91 4.57 30.40
C CYS A 9 12.03 5.19 28.99
N PHE A 10 11.47 4.58 27.95
CA PHE A 10 11.32 5.28 26.69
C PHE A 10 10.27 6.37 26.88
N SER A 11 10.73 7.63 26.93
CA SER A 11 9.95 8.79 26.49
C SER A 11 9.48 8.46 25.07
N THR A 12 8.34 7.79 24.98
CA THR A 12 7.77 7.38 23.71
C THR A 12 7.22 8.66 23.12
N PRO A 13 7.82 9.19 22.04
CA PRO A 13 7.35 10.44 21.47
C PRO A 13 5.89 10.19 21.04
N LYS A 14 4.99 11.19 21.13
CA LYS A 14 3.54 11.00 20.92
C LYS A 14 3.19 10.35 19.56
N ASN A 15 4.13 10.40 18.63
CA ASN A 15 4.16 9.81 17.29
C ASN A 15 4.67 8.35 17.22
N LEU A 16 5.11 7.73 18.32
CA LEU A 16 5.62 6.35 18.35
C LEU A 16 4.50 5.31 18.51
N PHE A 17 3.32 5.72 18.94
CA PHE A 17 2.15 4.88 18.74
C PHE A 17 1.83 4.90 17.25
N PHE A 18 2.28 3.89 16.52
CA PHE A 18 1.64 3.47 15.28
C PHE A 18 0.20 3.11 15.63
N ASN A 19 -0.66 4.13 15.68
CA ASN A 19 -2.05 3.94 15.96
C ASN A 19 -2.65 3.28 14.73
N LYS A 20 -2.64 1.94 14.73
CA LYS A 20 -3.25 1.11 13.68
C LYS A 20 -4.74 1.42 13.46
N ARG A 21 -5.37 2.19 14.35
CA ARG A 21 -6.74 2.70 14.20
C ARG A 21 -6.82 3.93 13.30
N LEU A 22 -5.70 4.55 12.91
CA LEU A 22 -5.69 5.62 11.93
C LEU A 22 -5.90 4.98 10.54
N PRO A 23 -6.93 5.39 9.79
CA PRO A 23 -7.24 4.83 8.47
C PRO A 23 -6.07 4.99 7.48
N ASN A 24 -5.23 6.00 7.70
CA ASN A 24 -4.05 6.29 6.89
C ASN A 24 -2.92 5.25 7.06
N TYR A 25 -3.01 4.35 8.03
CA TYR A 25 -2.03 3.28 8.25
C TYR A 25 -2.49 1.91 7.69
N LEU A 26 -3.66 1.86 7.05
CA LEU A 26 -4.15 0.64 6.41
C LEU A 26 -3.34 0.29 5.16
N ALA A 27 -3.41 -0.96 4.71
CA ALA A 27 -2.76 -1.37 3.46
C ALA A 27 -3.47 -0.73 2.25
N PRO A 28 -2.75 -0.27 1.22
CA PRO A 28 -3.35 0.17 -0.03
C PRO A 28 -4.21 -0.93 -0.68
N ASP A 29 -5.31 -0.52 -1.29
CA ASP A 29 -6.21 -1.38 -2.05
C ASP A 29 -5.79 -1.39 -3.52
N PHE A 30 -4.84 -2.27 -3.84
CA PHE A 30 -4.30 -2.39 -5.19
C PHE A 30 -5.36 -2.80 -6.22
N ASN A 31 -6.42 -3.50 -5.81
CA ASN A 31 -7.53 -3.85 -6.71
C ASN A 31 -8.23 -2.60 -7.23
N ARG A 32 -8.62 -1.71 -6.32
CA ARG A 32 -9.23 -0.43 -6.70
C ARG A 32 -8.28 0.43 -7.54
N MET A 33 -7.00 0.48 -7.17
CA MET A 33 -6.01 1.24 -7.93
C MET A 33 -5.82 0.71 -9.35
N ILE A 34 -5.78 -0.61 -9.54
CA ILE A 34 -5.70 -1.20 -10.89
C ILE A 34 -6.96 -0.90 -11.70
N ILE A 35 -8.15 -0.91 -11.08
CA ILE A 35 -9.40 -0.52 -11.74
C ILE A 35 -9.34 0.95 -12.19
N ASP A 36 -8.86 1.87 -11.33
CA ASP A 36 -8.65 3.27 -11.69
C ASP A 36 -7.74 3.40 -12.93
N LEU A 37 -6.60 2.68 -12.95
CA LEU A 37 -5.69 2.68 -14.08
C LEU A 37 -6.32 2.10 -15.36
N LYS A 38 -7.09 1.01 -15.24
CA LYS A 38 -7.83 0.44 -16.38
C LYS A 38 -8.84 1.43 -16.96
N ASN A 39 -9.52 2.21 -16.11
CA ASN A 39 -10.44 3.26 -16.55
C ASN A 39 -9.72 4.41 -17.29
N LEU A 40 -8.42 4.60 -17.04
CA LEU A 40 -7.54 5.50 -17.80
C LEU A 40 -6.93 4.83 -19.05
N GLY A 41 -7.36 3.62 -19.42
CA GLY A 41 -6.88 2.90 -20.60
C GLY A 41 -5.54 2.17 -20.40
N TRP A 42 -5.08 1.98 -19.17
CA TRP A 42 -3.86 1.21 -18.90
C TRP A 42 -4.14 -0.29 -18.85
N THR A 43 -3.31 -1.05 -19.59
CA THR A 43 -3.33 -2.52 -19.54
C THR A 43 -2.36 -3.05 -18.48
N LEU A 44 -2.52 -4.31 -18.08
CA LEU A 44 -1.64 -4.96 -17.11
C LEU A 44 -0.21 -5.09 -17.65
N GLU A 45 -0.07 -5.30 -18.96
CA GLU A 45 1.21 -5.36 -19.67
C GLU A 45 1.93 -4.03 -19.61
N LYS A 46 1.22 -2.92 -19.83
CA LYS A 46 1.79 -1.57 -19.77
C LYS A 46 2.25 -1.22 -18.35
N ILE A 47 1.45 -1.60 -17.35
CA ILE A 47 1.81 -1.44 -15.93
C ILE A 47 3.08 -2.26 -15.62
N ALA A 48 3.12 -3.53 -16.04
CA ALA A 48 4.27 -4.41 -15.81
C ALA A 48 5.56 -3.89 -16.47
N TYR A 49 5.43 -3.36 -17.68
CA TYR A 49 6.54 -2.77 -18.43
C TYR A 49 7.15 -1.55 -17.72
N VAL A 50 6.32 -0.73 -17.06
CA VAL A 50 6.78 0.48 -16.34
C VAL A 50 7.35 0.17 -14.95
N LEU A 51 6.92 -0.92 -14.30
CA LEU A 51 7.31 -1.28 -12.92
C LEU A 51 8.49 -2.26 -12.80
N PRO A 52 9.39 -2.28 -13.80
CA PRO A 52 10.30 -3.39 -14.12
C PRO A 52 10.02 -4.77 -13.48
N ILE A 53 8.80 -5.30 -13.61
CA ILE A 53 8.44 -6.63 -13.10
C ILE A 53 8.41 -7.68 -14.21
N SER A 54 8.39 -8.97 -13.82
CA SER A 54 8.49 -10.10 -14.75
C SER A 54 7.41 -10.13 -15.83
N GLY A 55 6.23 -9.53 -15.60
CA GLY A 55 5.17 -9.42 -16.60
C GLY A 55 3.79 -9.15 -16.03
N ALA A 56 2.79 -9.12 -16.92
CA ALA A 56 1.39 -8.87 -16.57
C ALA A 56 0.81 -9.92 -15.61
N SER A 57 1.36 -11.15 -15.59
CA SER A 57 0.98 -12.19 -14.63
C SER A 57 1.22 -11.75 -13.18
N SER A 58 2.35 -11.08 -12.89
CA SER A 58 2.62 -10.55 -11.56
C SER A 58 1.60 -9.48 -11.16
N VAL A 59 1.20 -8.62 -12.08
CA VAL A 59 0.13 -7.63 -11.83
C VAL A 59 -1.21 -8.32 -11.55
N ARG A 60 -1.51 -9.38 -12.30
CA ARG A 60 -2.74 -10.17 -12.11
C ARG A 60 -2.76 -10.89 -10.75
N GLU A 61 -1.63 -11.41 -10.29
CA GLU A 61 -1.53 -12.03 -8.97
C GLU A 61 -1.84 -11.03 -7.85
N TRP A 62 -1.40 -9.77 -7.98
CA TRP A 62 -1.74 -8.71 -7.02
C TRP A 62 -3.25 -8.47 -6.95
N ILE A 63 -3.95 -8.58 -8.08
CA ILE A 63 -5.41 -8.46 -8.13
C ILE A 63 -6.07 -9.60 -7.33
N CYS A 64 -5.50 -10.81 -7.46
CA CYS A 64 -5.95 -12.00 -6.75
C CYS A 64 -5.54 -12.02 -5.27
N GLY A 65 -4.89 -10.98 -4.76
CA GLY A 65 -4.53 -10.85 -3.34
C GLY A 65 -3.17 -11.44 -2.98
N SER A 66 -2.27 -11.64 -3.96
CA SER A 66 -0.90 -12.05 -3.65
C SER A 66 -0.13 -10.97 -2.89
N VAL A 67 0.87 -11.40 -2.11
CA VAL A 67 1.72 -10.49 -1.37
C VAL A 67 2.76 -9.89 -2.31
N MET A 68 2.69 -8.57 -2.47
CA MET A 68 3.63 -7.80 -3.28
C MET A 68 4.91 -7.51 -2.49
N LYS A 69 6.08 -7.53 -3.16
CA LYS A 69 7.33 -7.01 -2.58
C LYS A 69 7.18 -5.51 -2.29
N TYR A 70 7.79 -5.03 -1.21
CA TYR A 70 7.66 -3.65 -0.76
C TYR A 70 8.00 -2.63 -1.87
N ASP A 71 9.15 -2.82 -2.53
CA ASP A 71 9.63 -1.89 -3.57
C ASP A 71 8.67 -1.80 -4.77
N ASN A 72 8.11 -2.94 -5.19
CA ASN A 72 7.11 -2.99 -6.26
C ASN A 72 5.83 -2.26 -5.86
N GLY A 73 5.45 -2.34 -4.59
CA GLY A 73 4.29 -1.63 -4.05
C GLY A 73 4.50 -0.14 -3.95
N ALA A 74 5.66 0.30 -3.51
CA ALA A 74 6.03 1.71 -3.50
C ALA A 74 5.98 2.30 -4.91
N ALA A 75 6.62 1.63 -5.88
CA ALA A 75 6.63 2.05 -7.28
C ALA A 75 5.21 2.05 -7.91
N PHE A 76 4.38 1.05 -7.59
CA PHE A 76 3.00 1.00 -8.07
C PHE A 76 2.14 2.15 -7.52
N VAL A 77 2.30 2.49 -6.24
CA VAL A 77 1.58 3.62 -5.62
C VAL A 77 2.01 4.95 -6.25
N GLU A 78 3.31 5.14 -6.48
CA GLU A 78 3.83 6.34 -7.15
C GLU A 78 3.28 6.48 -8.57
N LEU A 79 3.31 5.39 -9.35
CA LEU A 79 2.73 5.35 -10.69
C LEU A 79 1.24 5.74 -10.67
N TRP A 80 0.47 5.15 -9.74
CA TRP A 80 -0.95 5.44 -9.63
C TRP A 80 -1.23 6.91 -9.28
N MET A 81 -0.50 7.49 -8.32
CA MET A 81 -0.65 8.90 -7.95
C MET A 81 -0.34 9.80 -9.16
N HIS A 82 0.74 9.50 -9.88
CA HIS A 82 1.15 10.26 -11.06
C HIS A 82 0.10 10.22 -12.18
N LEU A 83 -0.49 9.06 -12.45
CA LEU A 83 -1.46 8.89 -13.54
C LEU A 83 -2.87 9.39 -13.21
N THR A 84 -3.25 9.36 -11.93
CA THR A 84 -4.58 9.80 -11.48
C THR A 84 -4.61 11.24 -10.98
N ASN A 85 -3.45 11.91 -10.90
CA ASN A 85 -3.26 13.21 -10.23
C ASN A 85 -3.76 13.24 -8.78
N LYS A 86 -3.80 12.08 -8.11
CA LYS A 86 -4.23 11.94 -6.72
C LYS A 86 -3.04 12.02 -5.78
N THR A 87 -3.33 12.38 -4.53
CA THR A 87 -2.34 12.51 -3.46
C THR A 87 -2.34 11.28 -2.54
N GLU A 88 -1.33 11.18 -1.65
CA GLU A 88 -1.21 10.07 -0.69
C GLU A 88 -2.45 9.89 0.20
N LYS A 89 -3.16 10.99 0.49
CA LYS A 89 -4.38 11.00 1.32
C LYS A 89 -5.56 10.32 0.63
N GLU A 90 -5.52 10.22 -0.69
CA GLU A 90 -6.59 9.66 -1.52
C GLU A 90 -6.33 8.20 -1.90
N ILE A 91 -5.21 7.62 -1.46
CA ILE A 91 -4.90 6.21 -1.68
C ILE A 91 -6.05 5.38 -1.10
N PRO A 92 -6.76 4.58 -1.93
CA PRO A 92 -7.79 3.70 -1.41
C PRO A 92 -7.11 2.67 -0.51
N ARG A 93 -7.65 2.46 0.70
CA ARG A 93 -7.06 1.54 1.68
C ARG A 93 -8.05 0.47 2.11
N ILE A 94 -7.55 -0.75 2.30
CA ILE A 94 -8.36 -1.90 2.70
C ILE A 94 -8.65 -1.79 4.19
N ASN A 95 -9.93 -1.59 4.54
CA ASN A 95 -10.37 -1.66 5.92
C ASN A 95 -10.67 -3.10 6.33
N ARG A 96 -9.66 -3.81 6.83
CA ARG A 96 -9.79 -5.21 7.28
C ARG A 96 -10.69 -5.38 8.51
N TYR A 97 -11.01 -4.30 9.22
CA TYR A 97 -11.91 -4.35 10.38
C TYR A 97 -13.40 -4.41 9.99
N LEU A 98 -13.73 -4.13 8.73
CA LEU A 98 -15.10 -4.17 8.20
C LEU A 98 -15.41 -5.47 7.43
N ILE A 99 -14.44 -6.39 7.33
CA ILE A 99 -14.55 -7.65 6.57
C ILE A 99 -14.77 -8.85 7.53
N ALA A 100 -15.06 -8.57 8.81
CA ALA A 100 -15.37 -9.58 9.83
C ALA A 100 -16.86 -9.91 9.88
#